data_AF-A0A0B4CXY3-F1
#
_entry.id   AF-A0A0B4CXY3-F1
#
_cell.length_a   1.000
_cell.length_b   1.000
_cell.length_c   1.000
_cell.angle_alpha   90.00
_cell.angle_beta   90.00
_cell.angle_gamma   90.00
#
_symmetry.space_group_name_H-M   'P 1'
#
loop_
_entity.id
_entity.type
_entity.pdbx_description
1 polymer ?
#
loop_
_entity_poly.entity_id
_entity_poly.type
_entity_poly.pdbx_seq_one_letter_code
_entity_poly.pdbx_strand_id
1 'polypeptide(L)'
;MKIFNFLKKKKTIQNNEIDILKNDFQEENKIEIMEKETTVHPFTERCEFLKKEYGLIVPDVYQKLFTYFNIEKNNSLYHPFWIEGEPYIEIFYTEKFVLYMIERYLELYDKDFDQEKFQEIIEYSKFEFILKENRFEAQHMNIAFVDQCYEELGRNQDYLIIGLNIYATCGGAEFLILSSDKKGYYAGCYHGMETEIEHQGIKINYDILDHYRSVSEEIGNIFK
;
A
#
# COMPACT_ATOMS: atom_id res chain seq x y z
N MET A 1 32.99 8.05 -1.86
CA MET A 1 33.28 8.03 -0.41
C MET A 1 32.84 6.65 0.10
N LYS A 2 33.79 5.83 0.58
CA LYS A 2 33.67 4.36 0.76
C LYS A 2 33.53 4.01 2.24
N ILE A 3 32.45 3.33 2.63
CA ILE A 3 32.27 2.65 3.93
C ILE A 3 31.22 1.55 3.62
N PHE A 4 31.39 0.23 3.79
CA PHE A 4 31.87 -0.52 4.94
C PHE A 4 32.51 -1.86 4.51
N ASN A 5 33.71 -2.13 5.03
CA ASN A 5 34.29 -3.47 5.14
C ASN A 5 34.10 -3.92 6.59
N PHE A 6 33.28 -4.92 6.89
CA PHE A 6 33.41 -5.67 8.16
C PHE A 6 32.79 -7.08 8.06
N LEU A 7 33.30 -7.90 7.15
CA LEU A 7 33.14 -9.35 7.21
C LEU A 7 34.50 -10.01 7.05
N LYS A 8 35.03 -10.58 8.14
CA LYS A 8 35.82 -11.82 8.15
C LYS A 8 36.24 -12.18 9.58
N LYS A 9 35.55 -13.16 10.16
CA LYS A 9 36.21 -14.30 10.83
C LYS A 9 35.20 -15.41 11.10
N LYS A 10 35.28 -16.48 10.30
CA LYS A 10 34.86 -17.82 10.73
C LYS A 10 35.73 -18.21 11.93
N LYS A 11 35.13 -18.60 13.05
CA LYS A 11 35.76 -19.46 14.05
C LYS A 11 34.74 -20.47 14.56
N THR A 12 35.07 -21.73 14.31
CA THR A 12 34.48 -22.96 14.83
C THR A 12 34.59 -23.00 16.36
N ILE A 13 33.48 -23.19 17.08
CA ILE A 13 33.40 -23.56 18.51
C ILE A 13 32.12 -24.43 18.64
N GLN A 14 32.18 -25.76 18.54
CA GLN A 14 32.31 -26.75 19.64
C GLN A 14 31.30 -26.58 20.82
N ASN A 15 30.07 -27.02 20.60
CA ASN A 15 29.16 -27.87 21.41
C ASN A 15 29.16 -27.92 22.96
N ASN A 16 29.84 -27.05 23.72
CA ASN A 16 29.82 -27.10 25.18
C ASN A 16 29.13 -25.89 25.88
N GLU A 17 28.50 -24.97 25.14
CA GLU A 17 27.77 -23.82 25.72
C GLU A 17 26.24 -24.03 25.83
N ILE A 18 25.69 -25.10 25.25
CA ILE A 18 24.23 -25.34 25.22
C ILE A 18 23.69 -25.87 26.55
N ASP A 19 24.52 -26.49 27.39
CA ASP A 19 24.07 -27.07 28.67
C ASP A 19 24.20 -26.10 29.86
N ILE A 20 24.92 -24.97 29.69
CA ILE A 20 25.02 -23.93 30.73
C ILE A 20 23.84 -22.94 30.61
N LEU A 21 23.38 -22.64 29.38
CA LEU A 21 22.22 -21.78 29.13
C LEU A 21 20.85 -22.41 29.47
N LYS A 22 20.77 -23.71 29.73
CA LYS A 22 19.52 -24.39 30.12
C LYS A 22 19.28 -24.42 31.62
N ASN A 23 20.33 -24.34 32.43
CA ASN A 23 20.22 -24.41 33.89
C ASN A 23 20.12 -23.01 34.54
N ASP A 24 20.71 -21.98 33.94
CA ASP A 24 20.55 -20.59 34.40
C ASP A 24 19.17 -19.98 34.05
N PHE A 25 18.39 -20.64 33.17
CA PHE A 25 17.04 -20.22 32.77
C PHE A 25 15.91 -20.77 33.67
N GLN A 26 16.22 -21.55 34.72
CA GLN A 26 15.19 -22.18 35.57
C GLN A 26 15.13 -21.74 37.03
N GLU A 27 16.04 -20.88 37.54
CA GLU A 27 15.99 -20.45 38.95
C GLU A 27 15.73 -18.96 39.23
N GLU A 28 15.73 -18.08 38.21
CA GLU A 28 15.33 -16.68 38.39
C GLU A 28 14.22 -16.29 37.42
N ASN A 29 12.98 -16.66 37.74
CA ASN A 29 11.76 -15.93 37.38
C ASN A 29 10.53 -16.62 37.99
N LYS A 30 10.38 -16.55 39.32
CA LYS A 30 9.04 -16.45 39.89
C LYS A 30 8.53 -15.03 39.64
N ILE A 31 8.20 -14.76 38.38
CA ILE A 31 7.35 -13.63 38.02
C ILE A 31 5.95 -14.06 38.43
N GLU A 32 5.37 -13.39 39.42
CA GLU A 32 3.93 -13.39 39.63
C GLU A 32 3.26 -13.19 38.28
N ILE A 33 2.57 -14.21 37.79
CA ILE A 33 1.62 -14.07 36.69
C ILE A 33 0.46 -13.26 37.28
N MET A 34 0.65 -11.94 37.36
CA MET A 34 -0.48 -11.04 37.23
C MET A 34 -1.06 -11.35 35.86
N GLU A 35 -2.29 -11.85 35.84
CA GLU A 35 -3.11 -11.87 34.64
C GLU A 35 -3.16 -10.43 34.12
N LYS A 36 -2.23 -10.07 33.24
CA LYS A 36 -2.36 -8.88 32.42
C LYS A 36 -3.63 -9.14 31.63
N GLU A 37 -4.66 -8.37 31.92
CA GLU A 37 -5.79 -8.19 31.00
C GLU A 37 -5.21 -8.20 29.59
N THR A 38 -5.68 -9.13 28.75
CA THR A 38 -5.31 -9.23 27.34
C THR A 38 -5.73 -7.93 26.67
N THR A 39 -4.89 -6.92 26.80
CA THR A 39 -5.03 -5.62 26.21
C THR A 39 -4.76 -5.85 24.74
N VAL A 40 -5.84 -5.91 23.97
CA VAL A 40 -5.78 -6.05 22.51
C VAL A 40 -4.85 -4.95 22.01
N HIS A 41 -3.81 -5.35 21.28
CA HIS A 41 -2.83 -4.39 20.79
C HIS A 41 -3.53 -3.36 19.88
N PRO A 42 -3.25 -2.04 20.01
CA PRO A 42 -3.97 -1.00 19.27
C PRO A 42 -4.02 -1.25 17.76
N PHE A 43 -2.95 -1.81 17.18
CA PHE A 43 -2.87 -2.20 15.77
C PHE A 43 -4.01 -3.14 15.32
N THR A 44 -4.38 -4.09 16.18
CA THR A 44 -5.45 -5.06 15.91
C THR A 44 -6.80 -4.36 15.80
N GLU A 45 -7.10 -3.46 16.74
CA GLU A 45 -8.37 -2.70 16.74
C GLU A 45 -8.50 -1.84 15.48
N ARG A 46 -7.40 -1.27 15.00
CA ARG A 46 -7.44 -0.51 13.75
C ARG A 46 -7.57 -1.35 12.51
N CYS A 47 -6.96 -2.53 12.47
CA CYS A 47 -7.18 -3.45 11.35
C CYS A 47 -8.67 -3.79 11.23
N GLU A 48 -9.35 -4.04 12.35
CA GLU A 48 -10.79 -4.27 12.37
C GLU A 48 -11.59 -3.02 11.98
N PHE A 49 -11.20 -1.83 12.44
CA PHE A 49 -11.81 -0.57 12.01
C PHE A 49 -11.67 -0.34 10.50
N LEU A 50 -10.47 -0.49 9.94
CA LEU A 50 -10.20 -0.30 8.51
C LEU A 50 -11.01 -1.27 7.66
N LYS A 51 -11.12 -2.53 8.11
CA LYS A 51 -11.95 -3.54 7.46
C LYS A 51 -13.44 -3.20 7.53
N LYS A 52 -13.93 -2.74 8.68
CA LYS A 52 -15.35 -2.44 8.90
C LYS A 52 -15.80 -1.18 8.18
N GLU A 53 -15.04 -0.09 8.28
CA GLU A 53 -15.42 1.22 7.74
C GLU A 53 -15.10 1.37 6.26
N TYR A 54 -14.04 0.72 5.78
CA TYR A 54 -13.52 0.92 4.42
C TYR A 54 -13.37 -0.37 3.62
N GLY A 55 -13.72 -1.54 4.17
CA GLY A 55 -13.49 -2.84 3.50
C GLY A 55 -12.01 -3.23 3.37
N LEU A 56 -11.10 -2.47 4.00
CA LEU A 56 -9.66 -2.65 3.86
C LEU A 56 -9.15 -3.79 4.75
N ILE A 57 -8.63 -4.84 4.13
CA ILE A 57 -8.03 -5.96 4.85
C ILE A 57 -6.52 -5.76 4.86
N VAL A 58 -6.01 -5.32 6.02
CA VAL A 58 -4.56 -5.26 6.29
C VAL A 58 -4.03 -6.69 6.44
N PRO A 59 -2.96 -7.08 5.70
CA PRO A 59 -2.39 -8.41 5.82
C PRO A 59 -1.94 -8.77 7.25
N ASP A 60 -2.24 -10.00 7.69
CA ASP A 60 -1.93 -10.51 9.04
C ASP A 60 -0.46 -10.34 9.46
N VAL A 61 0.45 -10.33 8.49
CA VAL A 61 1.87 -10.18 8.73
C VAL A 61 2.21 -8.82 9.37
N TYR A 62 1.45 -7.76 9.08
CA TYR A 62 1.59 -6.50 9.82
C TYR A 62 1.10 -6.65 11.24
N GLN A 63 -0.08 -7.25 11.44
CA GLN A 63 -0.60 -7.46 12.79
C GLN A 63 0.43 -8.21 13.64
N LYS A 64 1.08 -9.24 13.06
CA LYS A 64 2.19 -9.95 13.71
C LYS A 64 3.40 -9.06 13.97
N LEU A 65 3.84 -8.25 13.00
CA LEU A 65 4.97 -7.33 13.19
C LEU A 65 4.72 -6.33 14.33
N PHE A 66 3.57 -5.66 14.30
CA PHE A 66 3.19 -4.67 15.32
C PHE A 66 3.02 -5.30 16.71
N THR A 67 2.34 -6.46 16.80
CA THR A 67 2.09 -7.15 18.07
C THR A 67 3.34 -7.82 18.64
N TYR A 68 4.14 -8.50 17.81
CA TYR A 68 5.34 -9.22 18.26
C TYR A 68 6.42 -8.26 18.79
N PHE A 69 6.66 -7.16 18.08
CA PHE A 69 7.61 -6.14 18.55
C PHE A 69 6.98 -5.12 19.50
N ASN A 70 5.69 -5.27 19.84
CA ASN A 70 4.93 -4.36 20.68
C ASN A 70 5.16 -2.89 20.30
N ILE A 71 5.08 -2.60 18.99
CA ILE A 71 5.39 -1.27 18.44
C ILE A 71 4.35 -0.29 18.97
N GLU A 72 4.80 0.78 19.62
CA GLU A 72 3.93 1.80 20.19
C GLU A 72 3.13 2.56 19.12
N LYS A 73 1.88 2.94 19.44
CA LYS A 73 0.96 3.67 18.54
C LYS A 73 1.53 4.98 17.96
N ASN A 74 2.43 5.64 18.69
CA ASN A 74 3.09 6.88 18.30
C ASN A 74 4.24 6.66 17.29
N ASN A 75 4.57 5.42 16.96
CA ASN A 75 5.64 5.09 16.02
C ASN A 75 5.22 5.46 14.58
N SER A 76 6.15 6.00 13.80
CA SER A 76 5.89 6.42 12.41
C SER A 76 5.37 5.31 11.51
N LEU A 77 5.66 4.04 11.83
CA LEU A 77 5.12 2.88 11.11
C LEU A 77 3.58 2.78 11.20
N TYR A 78 2.97 3.38 12.23
CA TYR A 78 1.52 3.48 12.33
C TYR A 78 0.92 4.50 11.36
N HIS A 79 1.66 5.52 10.95
CA HIS A 79 1.11 6.69 10.24
C HIS A 79 0.25 6.32 9.03
N PRO A 80 0.67 5.43 8.12
CA PRO A 80 -0.15 5.05 6.96
C PRO A 80 -1.52 4.49 7.35
N PHE A 81 -1.56 3.79 8.49
CA PHE A 81 -2.77 3.15 8.99
C PHE A 81 -3.58 4.06 9.90
N TRP A 82 -3.05 5.17 10.41
CA TRP A 82 -3.62 5.93 11.54
C TRP A 82 -4.01 7.39 11.27
N ILE A 83 -4.11 7.80 10.02
CA ILE A 83 -4.51 9.16 9.69
C ILE A 83 -5.90 9.45 10.27
N GLU A 84 -6.01 10.50 11.09
CA GLU A 84 -7.30 11.07 11.52
C GLU A 84 -7.92 11.77 10.30
N GLY A 85 -8.56 10.98 9.42
CA GLY A 85 -9.08 11.41 8.12
C GLY A 85 -9.22 10.25 7.14
N GLU A 86 -9.42 10.54 5.86
CA GLU A 86 -9.31 9.53 4.81
C GLU A 86 -7.84 9.09 4.67
N PRO A 87 -7.56 7.77 4.55
CA PRO A 87 -6.20 7.30 4.29
C PRO A 87 -5.65 7.98 3.03
N TYR A 88 -4.34 8.25 3.00
CA TYR A 88 -3.68 8.80 1.81
C TYR A 88 -3.60 7.69 0.76
N ILE A 89 -4.68 7.59 -0.01
CA ILE A 89 -4.87 6.62 -1.08
C ILE A 89 -4.49 7.28 -2.39
N GLU A 90 -3.82 6.50 -3.22
CA GLU A 90 -3.62 6.82 -4.62
C GLU A 90 -4.19 5.69 -5.48
N ILE A 91 -4.88 6.06 -6.54
CA ILE A 91 -5.43 5.12 -7.51
C ILE A 91 -4.46 4.98 -8.67
N PHE A 92 -4.07 3.76 -8.98
CA PHE A 92 -3.34 3.46 -10.22
C PHE A 92 -4.30 2.82 -11.19
N TYR A 93 -4.50 3.47 -12.34
CA TYR A 93 -5.39 2.96 -13.38
C TYR A 93 -4.76 1.74 -14.05
N THR A 94 -5.58 0.72 -14.28
CA THR A 94 -5.17 -0.36 -15.18
C THR A 94 -5.25 0.12 -16.62
N GLU A 95 -4.43 -0.46 -17.50
CA GLU A 95 -4.48 -0.20 -18.94
C GLU A 95 -5.90 -0.35 -19.51
N LYS A 96 -6.63 -1.37 -19.05
CA LYS A 96 -8.02 -1.63 -19.46
C LYS A 96 -8.96 -0.47 -19.13
N PHE A 97 -8.78 0.13 -17.96
CA PHE A 97 -9.60 1.27 -17.54
C PHE A 97 -9.27 2.52 -18.35
N VAL A 98 -7.98 2.78 -18.59
CA VAL A 98 -7.54 3.91 -19.41
C VAL A 98 -8.06 3.78 -20.84
N LEU A 99 -7.95 2.60 -21.45
CA LEU A 99 -8.53 2.32 -22.78
C LEU A 99 -10.04 2.62 -22.81
N TYR A 100 -10.78 2.11 -21.82
CA TYR A 100 -12.21 2.35 -21.74
C TYR A 100 -12.53 3.85 -21.63
N MET A 101 -11.79 4.59 -20.80
CA MET A 101 -11.98 6.03 -20.69
C MET A 101 -11.67 6.76 -22.01
N ILE A 102 -10.63 6.36 -22.75
CA ILE A 102 -10.34 6.93 -24.08
C ILE A 102 -11.53 6.70 -25.02
N GLU A 103 -12.00 5.45 -25.12
CA GLU A 103 -13.13 5.07 -25.98
C GLU A 103 -14.39 5.88 -25.63
N ARG A 104 -14.74 5.96 -24.35
CA ARG A 104 -15.92 6.72 -23.89
C ARG A 104 -15.77 8.21 -24.10
N TYR A 105 -14.58 8.77 -23.89
CA TYR A 105 -14.35 10.19 -24.12
C TYR A 105 -14.44 10.55 -25.60
N LEU A 106 -13.90 9.69 -26.48
CA LEU A 106 -14.08 9.80 -27.94
C LEU A 106 -15.56 9.74 -28.34
N GLU A 107 -16.33 8.81 -27.80
CA GLU A 107 -17.76 8.68 -28.13
C GLU A 107 -18.57 9.93 -27.73
N LEU A 108 -18.20 10.59 -26.64
CA LEU A 108 -18.88 11.80 -26.16
C LEU A 108 -18.41 13.07 -26.87
N TYR A 109 -17.13 13.12 -27.29
CA TYR A 109 -16.48 14.36 -27.71
C TYR A 109 -15.75 14.27 -29.06
N ASP A 110 -15.91 13.23 -29.88
CA ASP A 110 -15.20 12.93 -31.14
C ASP A 110 -14.57 14.15 -31.87
N LYS A 111 -15.37 15.18 -32.20
CA LYS A 111 -14.90 16.37 -32.94
C LYS A 111 -14.23 17.46 -32.08
N ASP A 112 -14.46 17.42 -30.79
CA ASP A 112 -14.00 18.36 -29.76
C ASP A 112 -13.06 17.64 -28.75
N PHE A 113 -12.41 16.56 -29.16
CA PHE A 113 -11.48 15.82 -28.30
C PHE A 113 -10.29 16.72 -27.93
N ASP A 114 -10.23 17.07 -26.65
CA ASP A 114 -9.13 17.82 -26.06
C ASP A 114 -8.24 16.86 -25.27
N GLN A 115 -7.10 16.49 -25.87
CA GLN A 115 -6.16 15.54 -25.29
C GLN A 115 -5.51 16.06 -24.02
N GLU A 116 -5.18 17.36 -23.96
CA GLU A 116 -4.53 17.96 -22.79
C GLU A 116 -5.48 17.94 -21.60
N LYS A 117 -6.74 18.31 -21.82
CA LYS A 117 -7.78 18.24 -20.79
C LYS A 117 -8.06 16.81 -20.33
N PHE A 118 -8.07 15.85 -21.26
CA PHE A 118 -8.28 14.45 -20.90
C PHE A 118 -7.11 13.90 -20.09
N GLN A 119 -5.87 14.20 -20.48
CA GLN A 119 -4.66 13.88 -19.72
C GLN A 119 -4.71 14.47 -18.30
N GLU A 120 -5.11 15.74 -18.17
CA GLU A 120 -5.29 16.42 -16.88
C GLU A 120 -6.30 15.70 -15.96
N ILE A 121 -7.43 15.25 -16.54
CA ILE A 121 -8.44 14.48 -15.79
C ILE A 121 -7.84 13.18 -15.24
N ILE A 122 -7.08 12.45 -16.05
CA ILE A 122 -6.42 11.21 -15.64
C ILE A 122 -5.40 11.48 -14.53
N GLU A 123 -4.56 12.49 -14.68
CA GLU A 123 -3.48 12.79 -13.73
C GLU A 123 -3.97 13.19 -12.35
N TYR A 124 -5.05 13.97 -12.26
CA TYR A 124 -5.52 14.49 -10.97
C TYR A 124 -6.59 13.62 -10.31
N SER A 125 -7.46 12.97 -11.10
CA SER A 125 -8.56 12.18 -10.50
C SER A 125 -8.09 10.99 -9.68
N LYS A 126 -6.84 10.52 -9.88
CA LYS A 126 -6.26 9.43 -9.09
C LYS A 126 -6.14 9.71 -7.59
N PHE A 127 -6.14 10.99 -7.20
CA PHE A 127 -6.09 11.42 -5.80
C PHE A 127 -7.47 11.70 -5.19
N GLU A 128 -8.52 11.66 -6.01
CA GLU A 128 -9.86 12.14 -5.66
C GLU A 128 -10.85 10.98 -5.51
N PHE A 129 -10.39 9.88 -4.92
CA PHE A 129 -11.18 8.67 -4.73
C PHE A 129 -11.64 8.51 -3.27
N ILE A 130 -12.95 8.59 -3.07
CA ILE A 130 -13.59 8.41 -1.77
C ILE A 130 -13.77 6.92 -1.52
N LEU A 131 -12.82 6.32 -0.80
CA LEU A 131 -12.76 4.87 -0.59
C LEU A 131 -14.04 4.30 0.04
N LYS A 132 -14.61 5.00 1.04
CA LYS A 132 -15.81 4.55 1.76
C LYS A 132 -17.04 4.47 0.84
N GLU A 133 -17.09 5.34 -0.14
CA GLU A 133 -18.21 5.46 -1.09
C GLU A 133 -17.91 4.74 -2.41
N ASN A 134 -16.69 4.21 -2.58
CA ASN A 134 -16.21 3.54 -3.79
C ASN A 134 -16.48 4.37 -5.06
N ARG A 135 -16.18 5.68 -4.99
CA ARG A 135 -16.46 6.64 -6.07
C ARG A 135 -15.41 7.74 -6.18
N PHE A 136 -15.31 8.32 -7.36
CA PHE A 136 -14.52 9.52 -7.59
C PHE A 136 -15.36 10.77 -7.31
N GLU A 137 -14.81 11.71 -6.55
CA GLU A 137 -15.43 13.00 -6.29
C GLU A 137 -14.37 14.05 -5.95
N ALA A 138 -14.41 15.20 -6.63
CA ALA A 138 -13.55 16.33 -6.35
C ALA A 138 -14.38 17.62 -6.29
N GLN A 139 -14.01 18.52 -5.37
CA GLN A 139 -14.63 19.84 -5.28
C GLN A 139 -14.00 20.87 -6.22
N HIS A 140 -12.76 20.64 -6.65
CA HIS A 140 -11.94 21.63 -7.35
C HIS A 140 -11.75 21.34 -8.84
N MET A 141 -12.22 20.19 -9.33
CA MET A 141 -12.19 19.82 -10.74
C MET A 141 -13.38 18.93 -11.10
N ASN A 142 -13.77 18.92 -12.38
CA ASN A 142 -14.86 18.07 -12.85
C ASN A 142 -14.33 16.68 -13.25
N ILE A 143 -14.43 15.74 -12.32
CA ILE A 143 -14.08 14.31 -12.54
C ILE A 143 -15.30 13.40 -12.63
N ALA A 144 -16.50 13.97 -12.82
CA ALA A 144 -17.73 13.20 -12.96
C ALA A 144 -17.65 12.20 -14.13
N PHE A 145 -16.88 12.54 -15.17
CA PHE A 145 -16.59 11.64 -16.28
C PHE A 145 -15.89 10.34 -15.82
N VAL A 146 -14.90 10.44 -14.93
CA VAL A 146 -14.13 9.28 -14.43
C VAL A 146 -15.02 8.42 -13.54
N ASP A 147 -15.80 9.04 -12.65
CA ASP A 147 -16.76 8.28 -11.83
C ASP A 147 -17.81 7.59 -12.68
N GLN A 148 -18.32 8.25 -13.72
CA GLN A 148 -19.26 7.65 -14.66
C GLN A 148 -18.65 6.44 -15.38
N CYS A 149 -17.41 6.55 -15.87
CA CYS A 149 -16.73 5.41 -16.48
C CYS A 149 -16.58 4.24 -15.52
N TYR A 150 -16.26 4.52 -14.25
CA TYR A 150 -16.14 3.50 -13.22
C TYR A 150 -17.49 2.85 -12.89
N GLU A 151 -18.57 3.64 -12.81
CA GLU A 151 -19.95 3.15 -12.64
C GLU A 151 -20.40 2.26 -13.80
N GLU A 152 -20.15 2.66 -15.05
CA GLU A 152 -20.51 1.89 -16.26
C GLU A 152 -19.84 0.50 -16.29
N LEU A 153 -18.65 0.39 -15.69
CA LEU A 153 -17.93 -0.87 -15.50
C LEU A 153 -18.32 -1.63 -14.23
N GLY A 154 -19.38 -1.19 -13.54
CA GLY A 154 -19.94 -1.83 -12.35
C GLY A 154 -19.14 -1.58 -11.07
N ARG A 155 -18.35 -0.49 -11.00
CA ARG A 155 -17.46 -0.14 -9.89
C ARG A 155 -16.56 -1.31 -9.46
N ASN A 156 -16.01 -2.02 -10.45
CA ASN A 156 -15.17 -3.19 -10.23
C ASN A 156 -13.71 -2.78 -9.98
N GLN A 157 -13.16 -3.19 -8.83
CA GLN A 157 -11.77 -2.95 -8.43
C GLN A 157 -10.72 -3.67 -9.30
N ASP A 158 -11.11 -4.52 -10.25
CA ASP A 158 -10.18 -5.05 -11.25
C ASP A 158 -9.67 -3.96 -12.22
N TYR A 159 -10.37 -2.83 -12.30
CA TYR A 159 -10.01 -1.70 -13.16
C TYR A 159 -9.08 -0.69 -12.47
N LEU A 160 -8.99 -0.74 -11.13
CA LEU A 160 -8.27 0.20 -10.29
C LEU A 160 -7.37 -0.52 -9.28
N ILE A 161 -6.11 -0.13 -9.20
CA ILE A 161 -5.23 -0.56 -8.11
C ILE A 161 -5.26 0.51 -7.02
N ILE A 162 -5.76 0.14 -5.84
CA ILE A 162 -5.85 1.03 -4.68
C ILE A 162 -4.56 0.87 -3.86
N GLY A 163 -3.72 1.91 -3.86
CA GLY A 163 -2.47 1.95 -3.10
C GLY A 163 -2.61 2.79 -1.83
N LEU A 164 -2.27 2.21 -0.68
CA LEU A 164 -2.06 2.97 0.55
C LEU A 164 -0.61 3.47 0.57
N ASN A 165 -0.42 4.78 0.59
CA ASN A 165 0.92 5.35 0.69
C ASN A 165 1.53 5.03 2.06
N ILE A 166 2.61 4.24 2.07
CA ILE A 166 3.31 3.83 3.29
C ILE A 166 4.60 4.63 3.51
N TYR A 167 5.15 5.17 2.44
CA TYR A 167 6.37 5.96 2.43
C TYR A 167 6.40 6.81 1.15
N ALA A 168 6.69 8.09 1.28
CA ALA A 168 6.83 9.00 0.15
C ALA A 168 8.00 9.96 0.33
N THR A 169 8.68 10.24 -0.77
CA THR A 169 9.77 11.23 -0.87
C THR A 169 9.66 11.99 -2.19
N CYS A 170 10.50 13.00 -2.37
CA CYS A 170 10.61 13.72 -3.64
C CYS A 170 11.15 12.88 -4.81
N GLY A 171 11.51 11.60 -4.62
CA GLY A 171 11.93 10.70 -5.68
C GLY A 171 10.91 9.61 -6.03
N GLY A 172 9.82 9.51 -5.27
CA GLY A 172 8.82 8.46 -5.40
C GLY A 172 8.22 8.03 -4.07
N ALA A 173 7.29 7.09 -4.16
CA ALA A 173 6.55 6.53 -3.05
C ALA A 173 6.47 5.00 -3.15
N GLU A 174 6.35 4.37 -1.97
CA GLU A 174 6.01 2.97 -1.84
C GLU A 174 4.57 2.86 -1.33
N PHE A 175 3.86 1.87 -1.85
CA PHE A 175 2.43 1.65 -1.60
C PHE A 175 2.20 0.23 -1.12
N LEU A 176 1.35 0.08 -0.10
CA LEU A 176 0.72 -1.20 0.19
C LEU A 176 -0.51 -1.34 -0.71
N ILE A 177 -0.55 -2.40 -1.51
CA ILE A 177 -1.63 -2.64 -2.45
C ILE A 177 -2.82 -3.31 -1.74
N LEU A 178 -3.99 -2.69 -1.87
CA LEU A 178 -5.21 -3.05 -1.15
C LEU A 178 -6.25 -3.79 -2.00
N SER A 179 -6.20 -3.62 -3.32
CA SER A 179 -7.09 -4.25 -4.32
C SER A 179 -6.32 -5.12 -5.32
N SER A 180 -7.02 -5.60 -6.35
CA SER A 180 -6.51 -6.43 -7.45
C SER A 180 -5.90 -7.79 -7.02
N ASP A 181 -5.30 -8.50 -7.98
CA ASP A 181 -4.51 -9.72 -7.74
C ASP A 181 -3.20 -9.45 -6.97
N LYS A 182 -2.81 -8.18 -6.84
CA LYS A 182 -1.61 -7.73 -6.10
C LYS A 182 -1.90 -7.32 -4.66
N LYS A 183 -3.10 -7.56 -4.15
CA LYS A 183 -3.43 -7.30 -2.75
C LYS A 183 -2.41 -7.94 -1.79
N GLY A 184 -1.90 -7.16 -0.85
CA GLY A 184 -0.90 -7.61 0.13
C GLY A 184 0.54 -7.63 -0.39
N TYR A 185 0.80 -6.94 -1.51
CA TYR A 185 2.14 -6.61 -1.98
C TYR A 185 2.49 -5.16 -1.67
N TYR A 186 3.77 -4.88 -1.59
CA TYR A 186 4.32 -3.55 -1.79
C TYR A 186 4.58 -3.31 -3.27
N ALA A 187 4.44 -2.08 -3.72
CA ALA A 187 4.94 -1.64 -5.01
C ALA A 187 5.47 -0.20 -4.91
N GLY A 188 6.40 0.15 -5.80
CA GLY A 188 6.93 1.50 -5.92
C GLY A 188 6.33 2.23 -7.12
N CYS A 189 6.10 3.53 -6.96
CA CYS A 189 5.95 4.49 -8.05
C CYS A 189 7.03 5.57 -7.87
N TYR A 190 7.89 5.77 -8.87
CA TYR A 190 8.97 6.76 -8.84
C TYR A 190 8.69 7.90 -9.81
N HIS A 191 9.36 9.04 -9.65
CA HIS A 191 9.18 10.15 -10.59
C HIS A 191 9.44 9.71 -12.04
N GLY A 192 8.50 10.01 -12.93
CA GLY A 192 8.54 9.60 -14.34
C GLY A 192 8.24 8.13 -14.58
N MET A 193 7.70 7.42 -13.58
CA MET A 193 7.25 6.05 -13.70
C MET A 193 5.84 5.99 -14.28
N GLU A 194 5.77 6.37 -15.56
CA GLU A 194 4.54 6.40 -16.34
C GLU A 194 4.67 5.43 -17.51
N THR A 195 3.53 4.99 -18.02
CA THR A 195 3.47 4.32 -19.32
C THR A 195 2.59 5.12 -20.27
N GLU A 196 2.94 5.12 -21.55
CA GLU A 196 2.10 5.66 -22.62
C GLU A 196 1.18 4.55 -23.13
N ILE A 197 -0.07 4.90 -23.42
CA ILE A 197 -0.97 4.12 -24.25
C ILE A 197 -1.40 4.92 -25.46
N GLU A 198 -1.43 4.27 -26.63
CA GLU A 198 -1.90 4.87 -27.88
C GLU A 198 -3.15 4.12 -28.37
N HIS A 199 -4.25 4.85 -28.55
CA HIS A 199 -5.49 4.31 -29.09
C HIS A 199 -6.12 5.31 -30.06
N GLN A 200 -6.34 4.88 -31.31
CA GLN A 200 -6.92 5.72 -32.37
C GLN A 200 -6.20 7.08 -32.58
N GLY A 201 -4.88 7.10 -32.37
CA GLY A 201 -4.05 8.31 -32.51
C GLY A 201 -4.03 9.22 -31.28
N ILE A 202 -4.74 8.87 -30.21
CA ILE A 202 -4.70 9.55 -28.91
C ILE A 202 -3.62 8.88 -28.06
N LYS A 203 -2.76 9.70 -27.46
CA LYS A 203 -1.68 9.26 -26.56
C LYS A 203 -1.94 9.74 -25.14
N ILE A 204 -1.96 8.81 -24.19
CA ILE A 204 -2.20 9.13 -22.78
C ILE A 204 -1.12 8.49 -21.94
N ASN A 205 -0.57 9.27 -21.00
CA ASN A 205 0.35 8.78 -20.00
C ASN A 205 -0.40 8.53 -18.69
N TYR A 206 -0.04 7.47 -17.98
CA TYR A 206 -0.57 7.21 -16.65
C TYR A 206 0.47 6.49 -15.79
N ASP A 207 0.43 6.75 -14.49
CA ASP A 207 1.32 6.15 -13.52
C ASP A 207 1.14 4.63 -13.46
N ILE A 208 2.28 3.94 -13.33
CA ILE A 208 2.31 2.50 -13.10
C ILE A 208 3.03 2.18 -11.80
N LEU A 209 2.73 0.99 -11.30
CA LEU A 209 3.42 0.40 -10.17
C LEU A 209 4.35 -0.71 -10.66
N ASP A 210 5.51 -0.83 -10.03
CA ASP A 210 6.43 -1.96 -10.24
C ASP A 210 7.17 -2.30 -8.94
N HIS A 211 8.18 -3.16 -9.04
CA HIS A 211 8.98 -3.65 -7.93
C HIS A 211 8.11 -4.34 -6.87
N TYR A 212 7.11 -5.08 -7.35
CA TYR A 212 6.18 -5.82 -6.50
C TYR A 212 6.93 -6.78 -5.58
N ARG A 213 6.75 -6.58 -4.28
CA ARG A 213 7.35 -7.42 -3.24
C ARG A 213 6.25 -7.91 -2.31
N SER A 214 6.23 -9.21 -2.03
CA SER A 214 5.28 -9.72 -1.06
C SER A 214 5.63 -9.18 0.32
N VAL A 215 4.66 -8.60 1.02
CA VAL A 215 4.84 -8.14 2.40
C VAL A 215 5.32 -9.31 3.29
N SER A 216 4.82 -10.52 3.01
CA SER A 216 5.18 -11.72 3.77
C SER A 216 6.67 -12.10 3.66
N GLU A 217 7.26 -11.95 2.48
CA GLU A 217 8.67 -12.24 2.24
C GLU A 217 9.56 -11.18 2.90
N GLU A 218 9.18 -9.91 2.78
CA GLU A 218 9.94 -8.80 3.33
C GLU A 218 10.02 -8.86 4.85
N ILE A 219 8.90 -9.08 5.51
CA ILE A 219 8.87 -9.24 6.97
C ILE A 219 9.53 -10.57 7.40
N GLY A 220 9.36 -11.65 6.62
CA GLY A 220 10.06 -12.91 6.87
C GLY A 220 11.59 -12.80 6.86
N ASN A 221 12.15 -11.80 6.15
CA ASN A 221 13.57 -11.50 6.18
C ASN A 221 13.99 -10.67 7.40
N ILE A 222 13.07 -9.95 8.04
CA ILE A 222 13.34 -9.21 9.30
C ILE A 222 13.49 -10.18 10.48
N PHE A 223 12.78 -11.31 10.45
CA PHE A 223 12.77 -12.31 11.53
C PHE A 223 13.84 -13.42 11.40
N LYS A 224 14.74 -13.34 10.42
CA LYS A 224 15.84 -14.31 10.19
C LYS A 224 17.17 -13.75 10.66
#